data_AF-A0A3M1GFF5-F1
#
_entry.id   AF-A0A3M1GFF5-F1
#
_cell.length_a   1.000
_cell.length_b   1.000
_cell.length_c   1.000
_cell.angle_alpha   90.00
_cell.angle_beta   90.00
_cell.angle_gamma   90.00
#
_symmetry.space_group_name_H-M   'P 1'
#
loop_
_entity.id
_entity.type
_entity.pdbx_description
1 polymer ?
#
loop_
_entity_poly.entity_id
_entity_poly.type
_entity_poly.pdbx_seq_one_letter_code
_entity_poly.pdbx_strand_id
1 'polypeptide(L)'
;MYHYRNVSGVDGFAAFQPVFETMVAVRNSRGWLPNIEDSYIRPTPTHLVAEAYRASPTRLHSSASLAEVLMWAYETCDFGPFDEERERSGFNYTGASWDYPLEIDELLTWDPSIQPVAPDVAPDQFLEGGQSVFRDAWESAGPQQRYLLFHGVAVADNHNHHDQLSFILEAAGQMMCSDSGYSRGTYSGPERKAWYVTPAAHNTLTFDGEPASPRASNVTPASVRHAEPGLLLETKTTTELPKHGRWSRTVCRVAADYFVVVDRVEAEEPMAVQGSLHGGRGTLEPAGDGKAFLWKYAEDRYGSAARLRTWIVAPGADTVVRQGELTYIKGDYAQYPYLETSAASFGAPWITVLKPGPADDAMPFEVVDLSDGARTSVLIRAGGERVLVTAANGEAVNFHGHGIETDASLAIVRWGNEGQLLNRFRDGGTTLRAAEWTKLD
;
A
#
# COMPACT_ATOMS: atom_id res chain seq x y z
N MET A 1 3.90 -31.43 -1.84
CA MET A 1 5.22 -31.56 -1.16
C MET A 1 5.25 -32.74 -0.19
N TYR A 2 4.32 -32.87 0.77
CA TYR A 2 4.28 -34.01 1.70
C TYR A 2 4.33 -35.38 1.03
N HIS A 3 3.54 -35.60 -0.03
CA HIS A 3 3.56 -36.89 -0.75
C HIS A 3 4.98 -37.26 -1.21
N TYR A 4 5.72 -36.32 -1.80
CA TYR A 4 7.08 -36.56 -2.27
C TYR A 4 8.04 -36.82 -1.11
N ARG A 5 7.99 -35.99 -0.05
CA ARG A 5 8.78 -36.20 1.18
C ARG A 5 8.52 -37.57 1.80
N ASN A 6 7.25 -37.96 1.93
CA ASN A 6 6.85 -39.18 2.63
C ASN A 6 7.13 -40.45 1.82
N VAL A 7 7.02 -40.39 0.48
CA VAL A 7 7.18 -41.58 -0.38
C VAL A 7 8.60 -41.74 -0.91
N SER A 8 9.28 -40.65 -1.28
CA SER A 8 10.62 -40.69 -1.88
C SER A 8 11.74 -40.16 -0.98
N GLY A 9 11.41 -39.60 0.19
CA GLY A 9 12.38 -38.97 1.08
C GLY A 9 12.92 -37.64 0.59
N VAL A 10 12.39 -37.09 -0.52
CA VAL A 10 12.86 -35.81 -1.07
C VAL A 10 12.06 -34.65 -0.47
N ASP A 11 12.74 -33.84 0.33
CA ASP A 11 12.14 -32.69 1.00
C ASP A 11 12.20 -31.42 0.12
N GLY A 12 11.04 -31.01 -0.38
CA GLY A 12 10.88 -29.77 -1.15
C GLY A 12 10.59 -28.53 -0.29
N PHE A 13 10.29 -28.67 1.00
CA PHE A 13 9.81 -27.55 1.83
C PHE A 13 10.87 -26.47 2.02
N ALA A 14 12.15 -26.85 2.13
CA ALA A 14 13.24 -25.88 2.26
C ALA A 14 13.29 -24.87 1.09
N ALA A 15 13.04 -25.32 -0.14
CA ALA A 15 13.04 -24.45 -1.32
C ALA A 15 11.84 -23.48 -1.36
N PHE A 16 10.72 -23.85 -0.71
CA PHE A 16 9.49 -23.05 -0.68
C PHE A 16 9.34 -22.18 0.57
N GLN A 17 10.26 -22.26 1.53
CA GLN A 17 10.23 -21.44 2.75
C GLN A 17 10.03 -19.94 2.47
N PRO A 18 10.76 -19.31 1.52
CA PRO A 18 10.57 -17.88 1.24
C PRO A 18 9.15 -17.50 0.78
N VAL A 19 8.42 -18.43 0.15
CA VAL A 19 7.04 -18.21 -0.29
C VAL A 19 6.13 -18.06 0.93
N PHE A 20 6.23 -18.95 1.90
CA PHE A 20 5.40 -18.90 3.11
C PHE A 20 5.78 -17.73 4.02
N GLU A 21 7.06 -17.41 4.15
CA GLU A 21 7.49 -16.19 4.86
C GLU A 21 6.96 -14.93 4.18
N THR A 22 6.91 -14.91 2.84
CA THR A 22 6.35 -13.78 2.09
C THR A 22 4.85 -13.63 2.34
N MET A 23 4.09 -14.72 2.38
CA MET A 23 2.66 -14.69 2.73
C MET A 23 2.42 -14.03 4.11
N VAL A 24 3.24 -14.37 5.11
CA VAL A 24 3.15 -13.74 6.44
C VAL A 24 3.63 -12.29 6.42
N ALA A 25 4.61 -11.94 5.60
CA ALA A 25 5.10 -10.56 5.51
C ALA A 25 4.07 -9.59 4.91
N VAL A 26 3.31 -10.04 3.90
CA VAL A 26 2.41 -9.18 3.10
C VAL A 26 0.94 -9.28 3.46
N ARG A 27 0.54 -10.17 4.38
CA ARG A 27 -0.84 -10.16 4.89
C ARG A 27 -1.18 -8.81 5.51
N ASN A 28 -2.44 -8.42 5.49
CA ASN A 28 -2.96 -7.28 6.24
C ASN A 28 -3.21 -7.67 7.73
N SER A 29 -3.80 -6.79 8.54
CA SER A 29 -4.03 -7.07 9.97
C SER A 29 -5.04 -8.20 10.22
N ARG A 30 -5.95 -8.42 9.27
CA ARG A 30 -6.93 -9.52 9.26
C ARG A 30 -6.41 -10.82 8.68
N GLY A 31 -5.14 -10.88 8.29
CA GLY A 31 -4.53 -12.10 7.73
C GLY A 31 -4.81 -12.37 6.28
N TRP A 32 -5.31 -11.38 5.55
CA TRP A 32 -5.59 -11.49 4.13
C TRP A 32 -4.39 -11.07 3.29
N LEU A 33 -4.08 -11.86 2.27
CA LEU A 33 -3.25 -11.43 1.16
C LEU A 33 -4.02 -10.39 0.31
N PRO A 34 -3.30 -9.45 -0.32
CA PRO A 34 -3.92 -8.36 -1.07
C PRO A 34 -4.62 -8.86 -2.36
N ASN A 35 -5.61 -8.10 -2.82
CA ASN A 35 -6.31 -8.31 -4.10
C ASN A 35 -5.58 -7.65 -5.29
N ILE A 36 -4.26 -7.82 -5.38
CA ILE A 36 -3.41 -7.24 -6.44
C ILE A 36 -3.21 -8.27 -7.56
N GLU A 37 -3.01 -7.80 -8.79
CA GLU A 37 -3.07 -8.62 -10.01
C GLU A 37 -4.45 -9.30 -10.16
N ASP A 38 -4.53 -10.42 -10.90
CA ASP A 38 -5.74 -11.25 -10.95
C ASP A 38 -6.00 -12.02 -9.63
N SER A 39 -6.12 -11.29 -8.54
CA SER A 39 -6.38 -11.82 -7.21
C SER A 39 -7.61 -11.20 -6.56
N TYR A 40 -8.25 -12.03 -5.74
CA TYR A 40 -9.17 -11.60 -4.69
C TYR A 40 -8.38 -11.47 -3.38
N ILE A 41 -8.99 -10.96 -2.31
CA ILE A 41 -8.40 -11.20 -0.98
C ILE A 41 -8.35 -12.71 -0.73
N ARG A 42 -7.31 -13.19 -0.05
CA ARG A 42 -7.12 -14.62 0.25
C ARG A 42 -6.68 -14.81 1.70
N PRO A 43 -7.18 -15.83 2.41
CA PRO A 43 -6.56 -16.22 3.66
C PRO A 43 -5.20 -16.86 3.37
N THR A 44 -4.39 -17.01 4.42
CA THR A 44 -3.10 -17.71 4.35
C THR A 44 -3.24 -19.07 5.06
N PRO A 45 -3.51 -20.19 4.37
CA PRO A 45 -3.67 -21.51 4.99
C PRO A 45 -2.29 -22.11 5.37
N THR A 46 -1.48 -21.34 6.09
CA THR A 46 -0.10 -21.65 6.46
C THR A 46 0.01 -22.79 7.46
N HIS A 47 -1.05 -23.07 8.22
CA HIS A 47 -1.13 -24.23 9.11
C HIS A 47 -0.92 -25.56 8.37
N LEU A 48 -1.36 -25.66 7.11
CA LEU A 48 -1.20 -26.87 6.28
C LEU A 48 0.27 -27.26 6.09
N VAL A 49 1.21 -26.32 6.22
CA VAL A 49 2.64 -26.58 6.02
C VAL A 49 3.48 -26.33 7.28
N ALA A 50 2.87 -25.87 8.37
CA ALA A 50 3.59 -25.48 9.59
C ALA A 50 4.43 -26.64 10.14
N GLU A 51 3.88 -27.87 10.17
CA GLU A 51 4.59 -29.06 10.66
C GLU A 51 5.92 -29.31 9.94
N ALA A 52 5.97 -29.08 8.63
CA ALA A 52 7.17 -29.29 7.84
C ALA A 52 8.33 -28.36 8.26
N TYR A 53 8.05 -27.28 8.98
CA TYR A 53 8.99 -26.23 9.36
C TYR A 53 9.30 -26.16 10.87
N ARG A 54 8.98 -27.19 11.66
CA ARG A 54 9.21 -27.21 13.12
C ARG A 54 10.64 -26.87 13.57
N ALA A 55 11.61 -27.29 12.78
CA ALA A 55 13.03 -27.06 13.07
C ALA A 55 13.63 -25.95 12.20
N SER A 56 12.84 -25.31 11.35
CA SER A 56 13.32 -24.28 10.44
C SER A 56 13.35 -22.93 11.16
N PRO A 57 14.50 -22.24 11.18
CA PRO A 57 14.52 -20.83 11.60
C PRO A 57 13.75 -20.00 10.58
N THR A 58 13.34 -18.80 10.97
CA THR A 58 12.70 -17.84 10.07
C THR A 58 13.32 -16.46 10.19
N ARG A 59 13.27 -15.69 9.10
CA ARG A 59 13.60 -14.26 9.12
C ARG A 59 12.56 -13.39 9.85
N LEU A 60 11.45 -13.96 10.30
CA LEU A 60 10.33 -13.25 10.92
C LEU A 60 10.35 -13.29 12.44
N HIS A 61 11.21 -14.10 13.05
CA HIS A 61 11.33 -14.20 14.50
C HIS A 61 12.77 -14.49 14.93
N SER A 62 13.22 -13.85 16.01
CA SER A 62 14.57 -14.01 16.57
C SER A 62 14.88 -15.40 17.14
N SER A 63 13.87 -16.21 17.49
CA SER A 63 14.06 -17.48 18.21
C SER A 63 13.00 -18.54 17.94
N ALA A 64 11.75 -18.17 17.63
CA ALA A 64 10.73 -19.14 17.27
C ALA A 64 11.02 -19.78 15.91
N SER A 65 10.53 -21.00 15.73
CA SER A 65 10.55 -21.69 14.45
C SER A 65 9.57 -21.04 13.46
N LEU A 66 9.79 -21.27 12.16
CA LEU A 66 8.84 -20.88 11.14
C LEU A 66 7.48 -21.55 11.36
N ALA A 67 7.43 -22.78 11.87
CA ALA A 67 6.16 -23.47 12.18
C ALA A 67 5.25 -22.66 13.10
N GLU A 68 5.82 -22.11 14.18
CA GLU A 68 5.09 -21.32 15.18
C GLU A 68 4.54 -20.01 14.58
N VAL A 69 5.34 -19.34 13.73
CA VAL A 69 4.92 -18.13 13.01
C VAL A 69 3.83 -18.44 11.98
N LEU A 70 3.94 -19.55 11.27
CA LEU A 70 2.93 -19.99 10.30
C LEU A 70 1.62 -20.39 10.98
N MET A 71 1.67 -20.99 12.16
CA MET A 71 0.48 -21.28 12.95
C MET A 71 -0.19 -19.99 13.45
N TRP A 72 0.58 -19.05 14.00
CA TRP A 72 0.07 -17.72 14.37
C TRP A 72 -0.60 -17.03 13.18
N ALA A 73 0.01 -17.12 12.00
CA ALA A 73 -0.56 -16.48 10.83
C ALA A 73 -1.95 -17.08 10.49
N TYR A 74 -2.10 -18.39 10.54
CA TYR A 74 -3.41 -18.98 10.28
C TYR A 74 -4.44 -18.64 11.36
N GLU A 75 -4.09 -18.78 12.64
CA GLU A 75 -5.03 -18.57 13.75
C GLU A 75 -5.50 -17.13 13.90
N THR A 76 -4.71 -16.17 13.44
CA THR A 76 -5.07 -14.74 13.46
C THR A 76 -5.69 -14.26 12.15
N CYS A 77 -6.02 -15.16 11.23
CA CYS A 77 -6.72 -14.82 10.00
C CYS A 77 -8.24 -14.73 10.24
N ASP A 78 -8.86 -13.66 9.78
CA ASP A 78 -10.32 -13.52 9.75
C ASP A 78 -10.89 -14.34 8.58
N PHE A 79 -11.58 -15.43 8.88
CA PHE A 79 -12.20 -16.29 7.87
C PHE A 79 -13.62 -15.87 7.48
N GLY A 80 -14.21 -14.88 8.16
CA GLY A 80 -15.61 -14.47 8.00
C GLY A 80 -16.02 -14.27 6.53
N PRO A 81 -15.29 -13.48 5.72
CA PRO A 81 -15.62 -13.30 4.32
C PRO A 81 -15.59 -14.61 3.53
N PHE A 82 -14.67 -15.53 3.80
CA PHE A 82 -14.57 -16.78 3.05
C PHE A 82 -15.64 -17.79 3.45
N ASP A 83 -16.01 -17.83 4.74
CA ASP A 83 -17.10 -18.66 5.25
C ASP A 83 -18.45 -18.22 4.68
N GLU A 84 -18.73 -16.91 4.68
CA GLU A 84 -19.93 -16.37 4.03
C GLU A 84 -19.99 -16.70 2.54
N GLU A 85 -18.84 -16.70 1.84
CA GLU A 85 -18.80 -17.05 0.42
C GLU A 85 -19.11 -18.53 0.22
N ARG A 86 -18.51 -19.39 1.04
CA ARG A 86 -18.75 -20.83 1.04
C ARG A 86 -20.22 -21.14 1.30
N GLU A 87 -20.86 -20.48 2.26
CA GLU A 87 -22.29 -20.65 2.54
C GLU A 87 -23.17 -20.19 1.38
N ARG A 88 -22.81 -19.06 0.74
CA ARG A 88 -23.62 -18.45 -0.33
C ARG A 88 -23.49 -19.18 -1.66
N SER A 89 -22.28 -19.56 -2.06
CA SER A 89 -21.98 -20.08 -3.41
C SER A 89 -21.49 -21.52 -3.43
N GLY A 90 -21.13 -22.08 -2.28
CA GLY A 90 -20.43 -23.37 -2.18
C GLY A 90 -18.94 -23.29 -2.51
N PHE A 91 -18.40 -22.10 -2.81
CA PHE A 91 -16.98 -21.92 -3.10
C PHE A 91 -16.19 -21.61 -1.82
N ASN A 92 -15.20 -22.45 -1.51
CA ASN A 92 -14.21 -22.20 -0.47
C ASN A 92 -13.04 -21.33 -0.99
N TYR A 93 -12.13 -20.95 -0.10
CA TYR A 93 -11.02 -20.04 -0.41
C TYR A 93 -9.94 -20.62 -1.33
N THR A 94 -9.96 -21.93 -1.65
CA THR A 94 -8.91 -22.57 -2.45
C THR A 94 -9.04 -22.30 -3.94
N GLY A 95 -10.24 -21.91 -4.40
CA GLY A 95 -10.55 -21.81 -5.83
C GLY A 95 -10.71 -23.15 -6.55
N ALA A 96 -10.67 -24.27 -5.82
CA ALA A 96 -10.79 -25.64 -6.33
C ALA A 96 -11.84 -26.43 -5.56
N SER A 97 -12.95 -25.79 -5.16
CA SER A 97 -13.94 -26.36 -4.22
C SER A 97 -14.65 -27.62 -4.73
N TRP A 98 -14.54 -27.93 -6.02
CA TRP A 98 -15.14 -29.13 -6.63
C TRP A 98 -14.16 -30.30 -6.73
N ASP A 99 -12.88 -30.04 -6.56
CA ASP A 99 -11.80 -31.00 -6.81
C ASP A 99 -10.95 -31.27 -5.56
N TYR A 100 -10.88 -30.28 -4.65
CA TYR A 100 -9.95 -30.28 -3.54
C TYR A 100 -10.63 -30.74 -2.23
N PRO A 101 -10.21 -31.87 -1.64
CA PRO A 101 -10.77 -32.38 -0.39
C PRO A 101 -10.17 -31.64 0.82
N LEU A 102 -10.43 -30.34 0.90
CA LEU A 102 -9.81 -29.42 1.87
C LEU A 102 -9.84 -29.98 3.30
N GLU A 103 -10.98 -30.48 3.77
CA GLU A 103 -11.15 -30.94 5.14
C GLU A 103 -10.28 -32.16 5.47
N ILE A 104 -10.04 -33.03 4.48
CA ILE A 104 -9.16 -34.20 4.65
C ILE A 104 -7.70 -33.74 4.71
N ASP A 105 -7.29 -32.84 3.81
CA ASP A 105 -5.93 -32.32 3.78
C ASP A 105 -5.60 -31.51 5.04
N GLU A 106 -6.55 -30.70 5.54
CA GLU A 106 -6.45 -30.01 6.83
C GLU A 106 -6.27 -31.02 7.97
N LEU A 107 -7.12 -32.05 8.04
CA LEU A 107 -7.01 -33.08 9.07
C LEU A 107 -5.65 -33.81 9.05
N LEU A 108 -5.08 -34.05 7.87
CA LEU A 108 -3.83 -34.78 7.70
C LEU A 108 -2.58 -33.94 7.94
N THR A 109 -2.69 -32.61 7.88
CA THR A 109 -1.52 -31.71 7.93
C THR A 109 -1.53 -30.75 9.10
N TRP A 110 -2.68 -30.52 9.73
CA TRP A 110 -2.78 -29.76 10.96
C TRP A 110 -2.04 -30.49 12.09
N ASP A 111 -1.18 -29.75 12.81
CA ASP A 111 -0.64 -30.20 14.09
C ASP A 111 -1.02 -29.24 15.23
N PRO A 112 -1.91 -29.64 16.16
CA PRO A 112 -2.40 -28.75 17.22
C PRO A 112 -1.38 -28.53 18.35
N SER A 113 -0.22 -29.19 18.31
CA SER A 113 0.83 -29.01 19.32
C SER A 113 1.75 -27.83 19.00
N ILE A 114 1.73 -27.31 17.77
CA ILE A 114 2.50 -26.11 17.38
C ILE A 114 1.87 -24.90 18.07
N GLN A 115 2.63 -24.21 18.92
CA GLN A 115 2.13 -23.00 19.57
C GLN A 115 2.23 -21.81 18.59
N PRO A 116 1.18 -21.00 18.43
CA PRO A 116 1.25 -19.79 17.62
C PRO A 116 2.18 -18.76 18.26
N VAL A 117 3.12 -18.22 17.50
CA VAL A 117 3.98 -17.12 17.96
C VAL A 117 4.02 -16.00 16.91
N ALA A 118 3.67 -14.78 17.30
CA ALA A 118 3.73 -13.61 16.42
C ALA A 118 5.18 -13.29 15.99
N PRO A 119 5.41 -12.76 14.79
CA PRO A 119 6.72 -12.23 14.41
C PRO A 119 7.22 -11.16 15.40
N ASP A 120 8.54 -11.15 15.68
CA ASP A 120 9.18 -10.18 16.58
C ASP A 120 10.16 -9.23 15.86
N VAL A 121 10.26 -9.35 14.54
CA VAL A 121 11.05 -8.43 13.71
C VAL A 121 10.30 -7.12 13.45
N ALA A 122 11.00 -6.12 12.90
CA ALA A 122 10.40 -4.86 12.50
C ALA A 122 9.14 -5.12 11.63
N PRO A 123 7.98 -4.54 11.97
CA PRO A 123 6.73 -4.84 11.27
C PRO A 123 6.69 -4.32 9.84
N ASP A 124 7.46 -3.27 9.54
CA ASP A 124 7.67 -2.82 8.17
C ASP A 124 8.52 -3.85 7.41
N GLN A 125 8.03 -4.31 6.26
CA GLN A 125 8.66 -5.38 5.47
C GLN A 125 8.99 -4.88 4.08
N PHE A 126 10.22 -5.11 3.61
CA PHE A 126 10.63 -4.69 2.28
C PHE A 126 11.18 -5.87 1.48
N LEU A 127 10.44 -6.28 0.46
CA LEU A 127 10.72 -7.51 -0.26
C LEU A 127 11.55 -7.25 -1.51
N GLU A 128 12.44 -8.18 -1.85
CA GLU A 128 13.26 -8.11 -3.07
C GLU A 128 12.42 -8.13 -4.34
N GLY A 129 11.24 -8.76 -4.29
CA GLY A 129 10.27 -8.76 -5.38
C GLY A 129 9.67 -7.39 -5.70
N GLY A 130 9.89 -6.37 -4.86
CA GLY A 130 9.48 -5.00 -5.11
C GLY A 130 8.28 -4.53 -4.29
N GLN A 131 7.57 -5.43 -3.60
CA GLN A 131 6.56 -5.05 -2.63
C GLN A 131 7.19 -4.53 -1.34
N SER A 132 6.51 -3.59 -0.69
CA SER A 132 6.90 -3.11 0.64
C SER A 132 5.67 -2.82 1.47
N VAL A 133 5.74 -3.15 2.75
CA VAL A 133 4.65 -3.04 3.72
C VAL A 133 5.09 -2.06 4.79
N PHE A 134 4.32 -1.00 4.95
CA PHE A 134 4.42 -0.07 6.06
C PHE A 134 3.38 -0.44 7.11
N ARG A 135 3.81 -0.79 8.31
CA ARG A 135 2.95 -1.37 9.35
C ARG A 135 3.33 -0.86 10.73
N ASP A 136 2.35 -0.66 11.59
CA ASP A 136 2.57 -0.26 12.98
C ASP A 136 2.98 -1.43 13.89
N ALA A 137 2.31 -2.58 13.80
CA ALA A 137 2.64 -3.81 14.52
C ALA A 137 2.11 -5.07 13.81
N TRP A 138 2.61 -6.25 14.21
CA TRP A 138 2.12 -7.53 13.70
C TRP A 138 0.74 -7.90 14.24
N GLU A 139 0.47 -7.54 15.49
CA GLU A 139 -0.77 -7.86 16.22
C GLU A 139 -1.70 -6.65 16.40
N SER A 140 -1.46 -5.54 15.67
CA SER A 140 -2.34 -4.38 15.75
C SER A 140 -3.71 -4.73 15.17
N ALA A 141 -4.74 -4.60 16.02
CA ALA A 141 -6.14 -4.69 15.62
C ALA A 141 -6.88 -3.42 16.03
N GLY A 142 -7.99 -3.14 15.37
CA GLY A 142 -8.89 -2.04 15.74
C GLY A 142 -8.38 -0.65 15.32
N PRO A 143 -8.83 0.43 16.00
CA PRO A 143 -8.73 1.82 15.51
C PRO A 143 -7.32 2.36 15.22
N GLN A 144 -6.30 1.84 15.91
CA GLN A 144 -4.93 2.32 15.78
C GLN A 144 -4.11 1.59 14.72
N GLN A 145 -4.62 0.47 14.21
CA GLN A 145 -3.96 -0.34 13.20
C GLN A 145 -3.66 0.48 11.94
N ARG A 146 -2.44 0.30 11.39
CA ARG A 146 -2.00 0.91 10.13
C ARG A 146 -1.27 -0.12 9.28
N TYR A 147 -1.69 -0.27 8.03
CA TYR A 147 -1.06 -1.13 7.04
C TYR A 147 -1.17 -0.46 5.68
N LEU A 148 -0.03 -0.22 5.03
CA LEU A 148 0.01 0.18 3.62
C LEU A 148 0.95 -0.74 2.87
N LEU A 149 0.46 -1.36 1.79
CA LEU A 149 1.31 -2.08 0.85
C LEU A 149 1.59 -1.18 -0.34
N PHE A 150 2.87 -0.95 -0.61
CA PHE A 150 3.39 -0.24 -1.76
C PHE A 150 3.91 -1.25 -2.79
N HIS A 151 3.19 -1.36 -3.91
CA HIS A 151 3.42 -2.35 -4.95
C HIS A 151 4.33 -1.77 -6.03
N GLY A 152 5.39 -2.49 -6.37
CA GLY A 152 6.33 -2.11 -7.41
C GLY A 152 7.09 -3.34 -7.86
N VAL A 153 6.35 -4.35 -8.32
CA VAL A 153 6.86 -5.65 -8.76
C VAL A 153 7.07 -5.62 -10.26
N ALA A 154 8.08 -6.33 -10.77
CA ALA A 154 8.27 -6.46 -12.21
C ALA A 154 7.04 -7.12 -12.88
N VAL A 155 6.59 -6.59 -14.01
CA VAL A 155 5.36 -7.06 -14.67
C VAL A 155 5.56 -8.48 -15.23
N ALA A 156 4.68 -9.41 -14.88
CA ALA A 156 4.66 -10.75 -15.47
C ALA A 156 3.87 -10.77 -16.80
N ASP A 157 3.96 -11.85 -17.57
CA ASP A 157 3.27 -12.02 -18.85
C ASP A 157 1.87 -12.66 -18.73
N ASN A 158 1.46 -13.01 -17.51
CA ASN A 158 0.17 -13.63 -17.25
C ASN A 158 -0.40 -13.14 -15.92
N HIS A 159 -1.73 -13.03 -15.85
CA HIS A 159 -2.47 -12.55 -14.68
C HIS A 159 -2.12 -11.12 -14.23
N ASN A 160 -1.38 -10.36 -15.04
CA ASN A 160 -0.89 -9.05 -14.68
C ASN A 160 -1.96 -7.94 -14.82
N HIS A 161 -1.82 -6.92 -13.99
CA HIS A 161 -2.52 -5.65 -14.03
C HIS A 161 -1.53 -4.52 -14.37
N HIS A 162 -2.05 -3.29 -14.54
CA HIS A 162 -1.24 -2.09 -14.77
C HIS A 162 -1.14 -1.26 -13.50
N ASP A 163 -0.54 -1.85 -12.47
CA ASP A 163 -0.58 -1.40 -11.08
C ASP A 163 0.80 -0.95 -10.55
N GLN A 164 1.73 -0.62 -11.45
CA GLN A 164 3.07 -0.15 -11.10
C GLN A 164 3.02 1.01 -10.11
N LEU A 165 3.81 0.91 -9.05
CA LEU A 165 3.94 1.93 -8.00
C LEU A 165 2.58 2.26 -7.34
N SER A 166 1.59 1.37 -7.46
CA SER A 166 0.31 1.51 -6.75
C SER A 166 0.46 1.21 -5.26
N PHE A 167 -0.58 1.53 -4.49
CA PHE A 167 -0.63 1.17 -3.09
C PHE A 167 -2.05 0.85 -2.65
N ILE A 168 -2.16 0.05 -1.60
CA ILE A 168 -3.40 -0.19 -0.87
C ILE A 168 -3.21 0.13 0.61
N LEU A 169 -4.29 0.52 1.27
CA LEU A 169 -4.30 0.92 2.68
C LEU A 169 -5.38 0.13 3.42
N GLU A 170 -5.01 -0.45 4.56
CA GLU A 170 -5.93 -0.91 5.59
C GLU A 170 -5.58 -0.17 6.87
N ALA A 171 -6.59 0.38 7.53
CA ALA A 171 -6.42 1.03 8.81
C ALA A 171 -7.73 1.01 9.59
N ALA A 172 -7.65 1.14 10.91
CA ALA A 172 -8.82 1.12 11.78
C ALA A 172 -9.70 -0.15 11.59
N GLY A 173 -9.08 -1.28 11.18
CA GLY A 173 -9.78 -2.52 10.90
C GLY A 173 -10.67 -2.50 9.65
N GLN A 174 -10.42 -1.60 8.69
CA GLN A 174 -11.16 -1.47 7.44
C GLN A 174 -10.22 -1.36 6.22
N MET A 175 -10.61 -1.99 5.11
CA MET A 175 -9.98 -1.83 3.81
C MET A 175 -10.33 -0.45 3.23
N MET A 176 -9.31 0.39 3.05
CA MET A 176 -9.43 1.77 2.60
C MET A 176 -8.93 1.91 1.17
N CYS A 177 -7.81 2.60 0.91
CA CYS A 177 -7.28 2.73 -0.44
C CYS A 177 -7.11 1.35 -1.08
N SER A 178 -7.65 1.18 -2.28
CA SER A 178 -7.89 -0.15 -2.82
C SER A 178 -7.27 -0.36 -4.19
N ASP A 179 -6.88 -1.60 -4.45
CA ASP A 179 -6.87 -2.14 -5.79
C ASP A 179 -8.32 -2.51 -6.17
N SER A 180 -8.71 -2.33 -7.44
CA SER A 180 -10.04 -2.73 -7.89
C SER A 180 -10.26 -4.24 -7.84
N GLY A 181 -9.19 -5.05 -7.82
CA GLY A 181 -9.24 -6.50 -7.70
C GLY A 181 -9.33 -7.21 -9.05
N TYR A 182 -9.49 -8.54 -9.01
CA TYR A 182 -9.41 -9.37 -10.21
C TYR A 182 -10.46 -9.04 -11.30
N SER A 183 -11.73 -9.31 -11.01
CA SER A 183 -12.83 -9.30 -11.98
C SER A 183 -14.16 -9.56 -11.26
N ARG A 184 -15.30 -9.35 -11.93
CA ARG A 184 -16.61 -9.78 -11.40
C ARG A 184 -16.68 -11.29 -11.18
N GLY A 185 -16.00 -12.07 -12.03
CA GLY A 185 -16.16 -13.52 -12.01
C GLY A 185 -14.98 -14.33 -12.55
N THR A 186 -14.44 -13.96 -13.71
CA THR A 186 -13.49 -14.81 -14.44
C THR A 186 -12.41 -14.00 -15.17
N TYR A 187 -11.33 -14.69 -15.52
CA TYR A 187 -10.24 -14.18 -16.36
C TYR A 187 -10.69 -13.65 -17.72
N SER A 188 -11.68 -14.30 -18.34
CA SER A 188 -12.13 -13.98 -19.69
C SER A 188 -13.27 -12.95 -19.72
N GLY A 189 -13.72 -12.47 -18.56
CA GLY A 189 -14.76 -11.45 -18.46
C GLY A 189 -14.35 -10.17 -19.20
N PRO A 190 -15.21 -9.60 -20.07
CA PRO A 190 -14.89 -8.37 -20.79
C PRO A 190 -14.61 -7.19 -19.84
N GLU A 191 -15.27 -7.15 -18.69
CA GLU A 191 -15.05 -6.16 -17.63
C GLU A 191 -13.62 -6.16 -17.11
N ARG A 192 -12.95 -7.32 -17.09
CA ARG A 192 -11.55 -7.43 -16.64
C ARG A 192 -10.65 -6.55 -17.50
N LYS A 193 -10.76 -6.71 -18.82
CA LYS A 193 -9.95 -5.96 -19.80
C LYS A 193 -10.37 -4.50 -19.92
N ALA A 194 -11.66 -4.22 -19.75
CA ALA A 194 -12.21 -2.87 -19.89
C ALA A 194 -11.95 -1.99 -18.67
N TRP A 195 -11.75 -2.59 -17.50
CA TRP A 195 -11.61 -1.87 -16.23
C TRP A 195 -10.50 -2.43 -15.36
N TYR A 196 -10.68 -3.63 -14.80
CA TYR A 196 -9.89 -4.11 -13.65
C TYR A 196 -8.37 -4.16 -13.88
N VAL A 197 -7.90 -4.49 -15.09
CA VAL A 197 -6.46 -4.54 -15.40
C VAL A 197 -5.87 -3.19 -15.82
N THR A 198 -6.72 -2.18 -16.03
CA THR A 198 -6.31 -0.90 -16.60
C THR A 198 -5.71 -0.01 -15.52
N PRO A 199 -4.75 0.88 -15.83
CA PRO A 199 -4.14 1.75 -14.83
C PRO A 199 -5.16 2.64 -14.10
N ALA A 200 -6.29 2.97 -14.73
CA ALA A 200 -7.36 3.76 -14.11
C ALA A 200 -8.04 3.06 -12.92
N ALA A 201 -7.92 1.72 -12.82
CA ALA A 201 -8.48 0.91 -11.75
C ALA A 201 -7.57 0.78 -10.51
N HIS A 202 -6.38 1.41 -10.52
CA HIS A 202 -5.38 1.32 -9.44
C HIS A 202 -4.97 2.69 -8.94
N ASN A 203 -4.40 2.75 -7.73
CA ASN A 203 -3.81 3.97 -7.18
C ASN A 203 -2.46 4.30 -7.83
N THR A 204 -2.41 4.48 -9.15
CA THR A 204 -1.20 4.67 -9.97
C THR A 204 -1.29 5.93 -10.85
N LEU A 205 -0.27 6.19 -11.66
CA LEU A 205 -0.24 7.24 -12.68
C LEU A 205 -0.20 6.65 -14.10
N THR A 206 -0.80 7.37 -15.05
CA THR A 206 -0.60 7.18 -16.49
C THR A 206 0.11 8.38 -17.10
N PHE A 207 0.74 8.15 -18.25
CA PHE A 207 1.59 9.10 -18.95
C PHE A 207 1.18 9.11 -20.42
N ASP A 208 0.60 10.21 -20.89
CA ASP A 208 -0.07 10.32 -22.20
C ASP A 208 -1.11 9.21 -22.46
N GLY A 209 -1.79 8.75 -21.39
CA GLY A 209 -2.79 7.67 -21.44
C GLY A 209 -2.21 6.25 -21.35
N GLU A 210 -0.88 6.10 -21.32
CA GLU A 210 -0.20 4.80 -21.20
C GLU A 210 0.18 4.49 -19.75
N PRO A 211 0.15 3.21 -19.31
CA PRO A 211 0.65 2.82 -18.00
C PRO A 211 2.19 2.86 -17.95
N ALA A 212 2.75 2.95 -16.74
CA ALA A 212 4.18 2.70 -16.54
C ALA A 212 4.52 1.22 -16.76
N SER A 213 5.68 0.94 -17.35
CA SER A 213 6.16 -0.42 -17.64
C SER A 213 5.09 -1.31 -18.30
N PRO A 214 4.56 -0.95 -19.49
CA PRO A 214 3.44 -1.66 -20.11
C PRO A 214 3.74 -3.09 -20.55
N ARG A 215 4.99 -3.55 -20.42
CA ARG A 215 5.47 -4.83 -20.93
C ARG A 215 5.99 -5.69 -19.80
N ALA A 216 5.81 -6.99 -19.95
CA ALA A 216 6.41 -7.95 -19.05
C ALA A 216 7.93 -7.72 -18.98
N SER A 217 8.45 -7.65 -17.75
CA SER A 217 9.86 -7.48 -17.45
C SER A 217 10.18 -8.30 -16.21
N ASN A 218 11.44 -8.71 -16.07
CA ASN A 218 11.94 -9.32 -14.84
C ASN A 218 12.82 -8.34 -14.05
N VAL A 219 12.57 -7.03 -14.24
CA VAL A 219 13.35 -5.96 -13.62
C VAL A 219 12.46 -5.24 -12.62
N THR A 220 12.68 -5.52 -11.34
CA THR A 220 11.99 -4.82 -10.26
C THR A 220 12.36 -3.34 -10.26
N PRO A 221 11.39 -2.41 -10.14
CA PRO A 221 11.64 -1.00 -9.88
C PRO A 221 12.70 -0.76 -8.80
N ALA A 222 13.63 0.15 -9.09
CA ALA A 222 14.69 0.51 -8.14
C ALA A 222 14.06 1.12 -6.89
N SER A 223 14.55 0.73 -5.71
CA SER A 223 14.02 1.18 -4.42
C SER A 223 15.10 1.82 -3.54
N VAL A 224 14.78 2.95 -2.91
CA VAL A 224 15.64 3.64 -1.93
C VAL A 224 14.84 3.87 -0.66
N ARG A 225 15.41 3.53 0.50
CA ARG A 225 14.72 3.53 1.79
C ARG A 225 15.40 4.47 2.77
N HIS A 226 14.62 5.06 3.65
CA HIS A 226 15.11 5.81 4.79
C HIS A 226 14.22 5.54 6.01
N ALA A 227 14.86 5.30 7.15
CA ALA A 227 14.17 4.97 8.40
C ALA A 227 14.83 5.73 9.56
N GLU A 228 14.03 6.48 10.29
CA GLU A 228 14.36 7.12 11.55
C GLU A 228 13.12 7.13 12.46
N PRO A 229 13.26 7.34 13.79
CA PRO A 229 12.11 7.34 14.69
C PRO A 229 11.01 8.31 14.24
N GLY A 230 9.83 7.74 13.94
CA GLY A 230 8.64 8.47 13.49
C GLY A 230 8.65 8.94 12.02
N LEU A 231 9.69 8.66 11.25
CA LEU A 231 9.69 8.87 9.80
C LEU A 231 10.30 7.65 9.08
N LEU A 232 9.46 6.94 8.35
CA LEU A 232 9.87 5.84 7.48
C LEU A 232 9.42 6.15 6.07
N LEU A 233 10.28 5.96 5.07
CA LEU A 233 9.91 6.15 3.68
C LEU A 233 10.62 5.19 2.74
N GLU A 234 9.99 4.96 1.60
CA GLU A 234 10.60 4.30 0.45
C GLU A 234 10.22 5.04 -0.82
N THR A 235 11.22 5.28 -1.66
CA THR A 235 11.06 5.76 -3.03
C THR A 235 11.25 4.59 -3.98
N LYS A 236 10.27 4.35 -4.85
CA LYS A 236 10.41 3.43 -5.99
C LYS A 236 10.45 4.23 -7.29
N THR A 237 11.31 3.81 -8.22
CA THR A 237 11.51 4.49 -9.50
C THR A 237 11.37 3.52 -10.67
N THR A 238 10.59 3.92 -11.67
CA THR A 238 10.54 3.30 -12.99
C THR A 238 10.94 4.30 -14.07
N THR A 239 11.61 3.79 -15.11
CA THR A 239 12.10 4.57 -16.26
C THR A 239 11.46 4.11 -17.57
N GLU A 240 10.52 3.16 -17.52
CA GLU A 240 9.83 2.64 -18.70
C GLU A 240 8.54 3.44 -18.95
N LEU A 241 8.71 4.73 -19.25
CA LEU A 241 7.65 5.66 -19.58
C LEU A 241 7.76 6.15 -21.03
N PRO A 242 6.68 6.70 -21.61
CA PRO A 242 6.76 7.50 -22.84
C PRO A 242 7.75 8.66 -22.70
N LYS A 243 8.25 9.19 -23.84
CA LYS A 243 9.13 10.37 -23.91
C LYS A 243 10.36 10.31 -23.00
N HIS A 244 10.92 9.10 -22.84
CA HIS A 244 12.06 8.83 -21.98
C HIS A 244 11.86 9.32 -20.53
N GLY A 245 10.60 9.28 -20.08
CA GLY A 245 10.24 9.74 -18.75
C GLY A 245 10.76 8.83 -17.63
N ARG A 246 10.86 9.43 -16.45
CA ARG A 246 11.14 8.77 -15.17
C ARG A 246 10.06 9.16 -14.18
N TRP A 247 9.51 8.16 -13.50
CA TRP A 247 8.57 8.38 -12.40
C TRP A 247 9.15 7.79 -11.13
N SER A 248 9.23 8.63 -10.11
CA SER A 248 9.59 8.26 -8.76
C SER A 248 8.42 8.55 -7.83
N ARG A 249 7.92 7.50 -7.15
CA ARG A 249 6.93 7.64 -6.08
C ARG A 249 7.59 7.37 -4.74
N THR A 250 7.44 8.30 -3.82
CA THR A 250 7.88 8.15 -2.42
C THR A 250 6.66 7.97 -1.52
N VAL A 251 6.59 6.89 -0.77
CA VAL A 251 5.61 6.69 0.29
C VAL A 251 6.29 6.89 1.64
N CYS A 252 5.71 7.75 2.48
CA CYS A 252 6.21 8.05 3.82
C CYS A 252 5.16 7.66 4.87
N ARG A 253 5.54 6.87 5.87
CA ARG A 253 4.77 6.68 7.12
C ARG A 253 5.29 7.68 8.15
N VAL A 254 4.43 8.61 8.56
CA VAL A 254 4.79 9.73 9.44
C VAL A 254 4.10 9.58 10.78
N ALA A 255 4.87 9.75 11.86
CA ALA A 255 4.43 9.61 13.25
C ALA A 255 3.70 8.29 13.57
N ALA A 256 3.96 7.24 12.77
CA ALA A 256 3.21 5.98 12.78
C ALA A 256 1.68 6.11 12.60
N ASP A 257 1.18 7.26 12.13
CA ASP A 257 -0.26 7.56 12.13
C ASP A 257 -0.85 7.79 10.74
N TYR A 258 -0.12 8.45 9.85
CA TYR A 258 -0.61 8.82 8.53
C TYR A 258 0.45 8.62 7.45
N PHE A 259 0.02 8.71 6.20
CA PHE A 259 0.89 8.51 5.05
C PHE A 259 0.97 9.76 4.18
N VAL A 260 2.13 9.97 3.56
CA VAL A 260 2.33 10.97 2.50
C VAL A 260 2.88 10.27 1.28
N VAL A 261 2.22 10.45 0.14
CA VAL A 261 2.64 9.93 -1.16
C VAL A 261 3.10 11.12 -2.00
N VAL A 262 4.34 11.07 -2.47
CA VAL A 262 4.94 12.12 -3.31
C VAL A 262 5.28 11.53 -4.67
N ASP A 263 4.68 12.08 -5.71
CA ASP A 263 4.95 11.72 -7.10
C ASP A 263 5.82 12.78 -7.76
N ARG A 264 6.98 12.37 -8.29
CA ARG A 264 7.86 13.19 -9.13
C ARG A 264 7.97 12.54 -10.50
N VAL A 265 7.75 13.34 -11.53
CA VAL A 265 7.84 12.90 -12.93
C VAL A 265 8.80 13.83 -13.66
N GLU A 266 9.78 13.23 -14.33
CA GLU A 266 10.74 13.93 -15.16
C GLU A 266 10.66 13.36 -16.57
N ALA A 267 10.66 14.21 -17.58
CA ALA A 267 10.63 13.79 -18.98
C ALA A 267 11.31 14.83 -19.87
N GLU A 268 11.81 14.39 -21.03
CA GLU A 268 12.43 15.29 -22.00
C GLU A 268 11.40 16.21 -22.68
N GLU A 269 10.15 15.76 -22.76
CA GLU A 269 9.03 16.51 -23.33
C GLU A 269 7.86 16.57 -22.33
N PRO A 270 7.07 17.66 -22.32
CA PRO A 270 5.83 17.72 -21.55
C PRO A 270 4.90 16.55 -21.89
N MET A 271 4.30 15.93 -20.88
CA MET A 271 3.34 14.83 -21.03
C MET A 271 2.12 15.04 -20.15
N ALA A 272 0.97 14.60 -20.65
CA ALA A 272 -0.22 14.54 -19.84
C ALA A 272 -0.04 13.45 -18.78
N VAL A 273 -0.40 13.76 -17.54
CA VAL A 273 -0.36 12.80 -16.44
C VAL A 273 -1.73 12.73 -15.81
N GLN A 274 -2.18 11.51 -15.57
CA GLN A 274 -3.42 11.24 -14.84
C GLN A 274 -3.14 10.25 -13.71
N GLY A 275 -3.58 10.57 -12.51
CA GLY A 275 -3.55 9.69 -11.36
C GLY A 275 -4.94 9.34 -10.87
N SER A 276 -5.08 8.14 -10.32
CA SER A 276 -6.32 7.73 -9.66
C SER A 276 -6.08 7.52 -8.16
N LEU A 277 -7.06 7.86 -7.33
CA LEU A 277 -7.12 7.52 -5.92
C LEU A 277 -8.48 6.89 -5.59
N HIS A 278 -8.48 5.57 -5.53
CA HIS A 278 -9.58 4.71 -5.09
C HIS A 278 -9.57 4.60 -3.58
N GLY A 279 -10.66 5.02 -2.95
CA GLY A 279 -10.84 4.96 -1.50
C GLY A 279 -11.50 3.67 -1.02
N GLY A 280 -11.55 2.59 -1.81
CA GLY A 280 -12.22 1.35 -1.40
C GLY A 280 -13.74 1.42 -1.45
N ARG A 281 -14.41 0.64 -0.60
CA ARG A 281 -15.88 0.53 -0.51
C ARG A 281 -16.51 1.67 0.30
N GLY A 282 -15.96 2.87 0.19
CA GLY A 282 -16.38 4.06 0.93
C GLY A 282 -17.32 4.96 0.13
N THR A 283 -18.16 5.72 0.82
CA THR A 283 -18.80 6.91 0.25
C THR A 283 -17.84 8.09 0.30
N LEU A 284 -17.93 9.01 -0.66
CA LEU A 284 -17.03 10.16 -0.77
C LEU A 284 -17.76 11.47 -0.54
N GLU A 285 -17.19 12.32 0.31
CA GLU A 285 -17.61 13.70 0.52
C GLU A 285 -16.44 14.65 0.26
N PRO A 286 -16.55 15.60 -0.69
CA PRO A 286 -15.59 16.69 -0.78
C PRO A 286 -15.57 17.48 0.53
N ALA A 287 -14.38 17.78 1.03
CA ALA A 287 -14.19 18.56 2.24
C ALA A 287 -13.47 19.88 1.89
N GLY A 288 -14.05 21.02 2.26
CA GLY A 288 -13.37 22.31 2.16
C GLY A 288 -13.16 22.81 0.72
N ASP A 289 -11.91 23.10 0.39
CA ASP A 289 -11.45 23.91 -0.76
C ASP A 289 -11.31 23.14 -2.09
N GLY A 290 -11.85 21.93 -2.17
CA GLY A 290 -11.73 21.06 -3.35
C GLY A 290 -10.45 20.24 -3.41
N LYS A 291 -9.55 20.35 -2.42
CA LYS A 291 -8.34 19.52 -2.32
C LYS A 291 -8.45 18.46 -1.24
N ALA A 292 -9.35 18.64 -0.27
CA ALA A 292 -9.61 17.66 0.76
C ALA A 292 -10.85 16.82 0.46
N PHE A 293 -10.80 15.55 0.85
CA PHE A 293 -11.87 14.59 0.64
C PHE A 293 -11.99 13.68 1.85
N LEU A 294 -13.22 13.26 2.16
CA LEU A 294 -13.55 12.37 3.25
C LEU A 294 -14.24 11.13 2.70
N TRP A 295 -13.56 9.99 2.85
CA TRP A 295 -14.14 8.67 2.63
C TRP A 295 -14.78 8.18 3.92
N LYS A 296 -16.05 7.76 3.86
CA LYS A 296 -16.77 7.17 4.99
C LYS A 296 -17.11 5.72 4.68
N TYR A 297 -16.70 4.83 5.57
CA TYR A 297 -16.96 3.41 5.49
C TYR A 297 -18.02 3.04 6.50
N ALA A 298 -19.02 2.27 6.06
CA ALA A 298 -19.88 1.55 6.97
C ALA A 298 -19.14 0.32 7.52
N GLU A 299 -19.67 -0.27 8.59
CA GLU A 299 -19.32 -1.65 8.91
C GLU A 299 -19.85 -2.54 7.79
N ASP A 300 -18.97 -3.35 7.21
CA ASP A 300 -19.28 -4.27 6.13
C ASP A 300 -18.50 -5.58 6.32
N ARG A 301 -18.61 -6.48 5.34
CA ARG A 301 -17.91 -7.76 5.32
C ARG A 301 -16.38 -7.62 5.46
N TYR A 302 -15.82 -6.47 5.10
CA TYR A 302 -14.39 -6.27 4.96
C TYR A 302 -13.80 -5.40 6.07
N GLY A 303 -14.64 -4.83 6.94
CA GLY A 303 -14.14 -3.98 7.98
C GLY A 303 -15.17 -3.30 8.87
N SER A 304 -14.63 -2.64 9.89
CA SER A 304 -15.42 -1.80 10.79
C SER A 304 -15.82 -0.48 10.12
N ALA A 305 -16.80 0.21 10.71
CA ALA A 305 -17.06 1.60 10.36
C ALA A 305 -15.81 2.45 10.62
N ALA A 306 -15.39 3.20 9.61
CA ALA A 306 -14.14 3.94 9.63
C ALA A 306 -14.23 5.18 8.73
N ARG A 307 -13.13 5.92 8.64
CA ARG A 307 -12.99 6.98 7.65
C ARG A 307 -11.56 7.19 7.20
N LEU A 308 -11.39 7.77 6.03
CA LEU A 308 -10.12 8.21 5.49
C LEU A 308 -10.25 9.67 5.03
N ARG A 309 -9.44 10.55 5.62
CA ARG A 309 -9.28 11.92 5.13
C ARG A 309 -8.12 11.97 4.15
N THR A 310 -8.32 12.53 2.97
CA THR A 310 -7.27 12.66 1.95
C THR A 310 -7.14 14.10 1.49
N TRP A 311 -5.92 14.54 1.23
CA TRP A 311 -5.64 15.81 0.57
C TRP A 311 -4.80 15.56 -0.67
N ILE A 312 -5.19 16.11 -1.81
CA ILE A 312 -4.43 16.05 -3.06
C ILE A 312 -3.96 17.45 -3.41
N VAL A 313 -2.65 17.68 -3.33
CA VAL A 313 -2.01 18.93 -3.72
C VAL A 313 -1.22 18.67 -5.00
N ALA A 314 -1.83 19.05 -6.12
CA ALA A 314 -1.33 18.82 -7.47
C ALA A 314 -1.44 20.13 -8.28
N PRO A 315 -0.46 21.04 -8.19
CA PRO A 315 -0.51 22.33 -8.87
C PRO A 315 -0.71 22.18 -10.39
N GLY A 316 -1.71 22.89 -10.93
CA GLY A 316 -2.04 22.83 -12.37
C GLY A 316 -2.80 21.59 -12.81
N ALA A 317 -3.22 20.72 -11.87
CA ALA A 317 -4.08 19.58 -12.15
C ALA A 317 -5.53 19.87 -11.73
N ASP A 318 -6.46 19.19 -12.39
CA ASP A 318 -7.87 19.14 -12.03
C ASP A 318 -8.18 17.78 -11.39
N THR A 319 -8.85 17.79 -10.24
CA THR A 319 -9.35 16.58 -9.58
C THR A 319 -10.85 16.47 -9.74
N VAL A 320 -11.33 15.37 -10.32
CA VAL A 320 -12.75 15.07 -10.52
C VAL A 320 -13.14 13.76 -9.87
N VAL A 321 -14.38 13.69 -9.39
CA VAL A 321 -14.96 12.44 -8.87
C VAL A 321 -15.47 11.59 -10.03
N ARG A 322 -15.05 10.33 -10.06
CA ARG A 322 -15.48 9.31 -11.02
C ARG A 322 -16.13 8.14 -10.27
N GLN A 323 -16.63 7.16 -11.01
CA GLN A 323 -17.15 5.91 -10.48
C GLN A 323 -16.38 4.76 -11.11
N GLY A 324 -15.93 3.82 -10.28
CA GLY A 324 -15.15 2.65 -10.69
C GLY A 324 -15.66 1.42 -9.97
N GLU A 325 -15.50 0.25 -10.59
CA GLU A 325 -15.88 -1.00 -9.94
C GLU A 325 -14.78 -1.50 -9.01
N LEU A 326 -15.18 -2.10 -7.89
CA LEU A 326 -14.27 -2.74 -6.96
C LEU A 326 -14.83 -4.09 -6.53
N THR A 327 -13.94 -5.09 -6.46
CA THR A 327 -14.23 -6.44 -5.99
C THR A 327 -13.12 -6.95 -5.08
N TYR A 328 -13.49 -7.44 -3.90
CA TYR A 328 -12.55 -8.13 -3.00
C TYR A 328 -12.71 -9.64 -3.05
N ILE A 329 -13.92 -10.13 -3.32
CA ILE A 329 -14.26 -11.55 -3.47
C ILE A 329 -15.09 -11.73 -4.74
N LYS A 330 -14.91 -12.86 -5.42
CA LYS A 330 -15.65 -13.23 -6.63
C LYS A 330 -17.15 -13.00 -6.48
N GLY A 331 -17.74 -12.28 -7.44
CA GLY A 331 -19.18 -11.98 -7.45
C GLY A 331 -19.65 -10.95 -6.42
N ASP A 332 -18.78 -10.38 -5.58
CA ASP A 332 -19.09 -9.24 -4.71
C ASP A 332 -18.42 -7.97 -5.22
N TYR A 333 -19.01 -7.42 -6.28
CA TYR A 333 -18.56 -6.19 -6.93
C TYR A 333 -19.62 -5.09 -6.83
N ALA A 334 -19.17 -3.85 -6.72
CA ALA A 334 -20.03 -2.68 -6.80
C ALA A 334 -19.24 -1.45 -7.29
N GLN A 335 -19.98 -0.41 -7.70
CA GLN A 335 -19.40 0.87 -8.11
C GLN A 335 -19.18 1.76 -6.88
N TYR A 336 -17.98 2.33 -6.77
CA TYR A 336 -17.61 3.26 -5.72
C TYR A 336 -16.95 4.51 -6.31
N PRO A 337 -17.04 5.66 -5.62
CA PRO A 337 -16.34 6.85 -6.05
C PRO A 337 -14.81 6.65 -6.02
N TYR A 338 -14.12 7.26 -6.98
CA TYR A 338 -12.68 7.45 -6.94
C TYR A 338 -12.33 8.86 -7.43
N LEU A 339 -11.14 9.34 -7.10
CA LEU A 339 -10.64 10.64 -7.54
C LEU A 339 -9.73 10.44 -8.75
N GLU A 340 -10.01 11.15 -9.84
CA GLU A 340 -9.14 11.24 -11.00
C GLU A 340 -8.50 12.63 -11.00
N THR A 341 -7.18 12.69 -10.85
CA THR A 341 -6.41 13.94 -10.91
C THR A 341 -5.61 13.97 -12.19
N SER A 342 -5.78 14.99 -13.03
CA SER A 342 -5.11 15.07 -14.32
C SER A 342 -4.54 16.44 -14.62
N ALA A 343 -3.39 16.46 -15.28
CA ALA A 343 -2.76 17.68 -15.79
C ALA A 343 -2.28 17.45 -17.22
N ALA A 344 -2.41 18.46 -18.08
CA ALA A 344 -1.88 18.41 -19.44
C ALA A 344 -0.34 18.41 -19.48
N SER A 345 0.30 18.84 -18.39
CA SER A 345 1.74 18.79 -18.17
C SER A 345 2.03 18.64 -16.69
N PHE A 346 2.95 17.75 -16.32
CA PHE A 346 3.37 17.54 -14.93
C PHE A 346 4.43 18.57 -14.50
N GLY A 347 4.00 19.83 -14.36
CA GLY A 347 4.90 20.95 -14.08
C GLY A 347 5.52 20.95 -12.68
N ALA A 348 4.84 20.35 -11.70
CA ALA A 348 5.29 20.23 -10.31
C ALA A 348 4.90 18.86 -9.74
N PRO A 349 5.61 18.36 -8.71
CA PRO A 349 5.27 17.10 -8.04
C PRO A 349 3.86 17.10 -7.49
N TRP A 350 3.26 15.93 -7.31
CA TRP A 350 1.99 15.80 -6.62
C TRP A 350 2.22 15.26 -5.21
N ILE A 351 1.54 15.81 -4.22
CA ILE A 351 1.59 15.34 -2.85
C ILE A 351 0.17 14.93 -2.43
N THR A 352 0.01 13.66 -2.07
CA THR A 352 -1.21 13.12 -1.47
C THR A 352 -0.97 12.81 -0.01
N VAL A 353 -1.81 13.35 0.89
CA VAL A 353 -1.78 13.04 2.33
C VAL A 353 -2.95 12.13 2.66
N LEU A 354 -2.70 11.01 3.34
CA LEU A 354 -3.69 10.00 3.72
C LEU A 354 -3.75 9.88 5.25
N LYS A 355 -4.84 10.35 5.86
CA LYS A 355 -5.08 10.24 7.30
C LYS A 355 -6.24 9.29 7.58
N PRO A 356 -5.97 8.00 7.83
CA PRO A 356 -7.00 7.08 8.28
C PRO A 356 -7.38 7.33 9.75
N GLY A 357 -8.57 6.87 10.13
CA GLY A 357 -9.02 6.86 11.52
C GLY A 357 -10.34 6.10 11.69
N PRO A 358 -10.73 5.81 12.94
CA PRO A 358 -12.07 5.30 13.24
C PRO A 358 -13.16 6.29 12.80
N ALA A 359 -14.41 5.82 12.68
CA ALA A 359 -15.53 6.64 12.21
C ALA A 359 -15.74 7.92 13.06
N ASP A 360 -15.49 7.82 14.36
CA ASP A 360 -15.65 8.87 15.36
C ASP A 360 -14.37 9.68 15.63
N ASP A 361 -13.32 9.49 14.84
CA ASP A 361 -12.07 10.22 15.01
C ASP A 361 -12.35 11.74 15.08
N ALA A 362 -11.88 12.40 16.12
CA ALA A 362 -12.05 13.84 16.30
C ALA A 362 -10.70 14.56 16.32
N MET A 363 -9.60 13.81 16.08
CA MET A 363 -8.27 14.36 16.19
C MET A 363 -8.06 15.46 15.14
N PRO A 364 -7.68 16.68 15.57
CA PRO A 364 -7.33 17.76 14.67
C PRO A 364 -6.24 17.31 13.71
N PHE A 365 -6.50 17.48 12.42
CA PHE A 365 -5.57 17.18 11.35
C PHE A 365 -5.80 18.22 10.25
N GLU A 366 -4.78 19.03 10.00
CA GLU A 366 -4.83 20.12 9.03
C GLU A 366 -3.69 19.94 8.02
N VAL A 367 -4.00 20.20 6.76
CA VAL A 367 -3.02 20.25 5.67
C VAL A 367 -3.16 21.60 5.00
N VAL A 368 -2.09 22.36 4.96
CA VAL A 368 -2.01 23.68 4.32
C VAL A 368 -1.16 23.54 3.06
N ASP A 369 -1.73 23.88 1.91
CA ASP A 369 -1.00 23.99 0.66
C ASP A 369 -0.16 25.28 0.64
N LEU A 370 1.15 25.11 0.45
CA LEU A 370 2.18 26.15 0.42
C LEU A 370 2.94 26.15 -0.92
N SER A 371 2.35 25.58 -1.96
CA SER A 371 2.98 25.42 -3.28
C SER A 371 3.22 26.77 -3.97
N ASP A 372 4.30 26.88 -4.74
CA ASP A 372 4.76 28.13 -5.39
C ASP A 372 4.95 28.00 -6.92
N GLY A 373 4.19 27.10 -7.55
CA GLY A 373 4.14 26.90 -8.99
C GLY A 373 5.15 25.87 -9.50
N ALA A 374 6.44 26.03 -9.16
CA ALA A 374 7.48 25.06 -9.52
C ALA A 374 7.67 23.98 -8.44
N ARG A 375 7.30 24.30 -7.18
CA ARG A 375 7.40 23.40 -6.05
C ARG A 375 6.04 23.12 -5.45
N THR A 376 5.84 21.88 -5.05
CA THR A 376 4.67 21.47 -4.28
C THR A 376 5.08 21.33 -2.83
N SER A 377 4.40 22.06 -1.95
CA SER A 377 4.72 22.09 -0.53
C SER A 377 3.45 21.95 0.29
N VAL A 378 3.47 21.10 1.31
CA VAL A 378 2.37 20.95 2.27
C VAL A 378 2.88 21.05 3.70
N LEU A 379 2.19 21.83 4.52
CA LEU A 379 2.39 21.85 5.97
C LEU A 379 1.26 21.09 6.64
N ILE A 380 1.60 20.00 7.32
CA ILE A 380 0.69 19.13 8.03
C ILE A 380 0.78 19.46 9.52
N ARG A 381 -0.37 19.63 10.18
CA ARG A 381 -0.46 19.85 11.64
C ARG A 381 -1.33 18.75 12.25
N ALA A 382 -0.74 17.94 13.11
CA ALA A 382 -1.40 16.79 13.73
C ALA A 382 -0.79 16.49 15.10
N GLY A 383 -1.62 16.29 16.13
CA GLY A 383 -1.14 15.90 17.46
C GLY A 383 -0.18 16.90 18.14
N GLY A 384 -0.19 18.17 17.69
CA GLY A 384 0.76 19.20 18.10
C GLY A 384 2.07 19.22 17.29
N GLU A 385 2.34 18.19 16.50
CA GLU A 385 3.47 18.17 15.58
C GLU A 385 3.18 19.00 14.31
N ARG A 386 4.25 19.42 13.66
CA ARG A 386 4.24 20.05 12.34
C ARG A 386 5.13 19.27 11.41
N VAL A 387 4.67 19.00 10.19
CA VAL A 387 5.47 18.32 9.16
C VAL A 387 5.38 19.10 7.86
N LEU A 388 6.52 19.59 7.39
CA LEU A 388 6.64 20.19 6.06
C LEU A 388 7.14 19.13 5.09
N VAL A 389 6.39 18.88 4.04
CA VAL A 389 6.82 18.07 2.90
C VAL A 389 6.88 18.99 1.69
N THR A 390 8.02 19.00 0.99
CA THR A 390 8.22 19.86 -0.16
C THR A 390 9.01 19.13 -1.24
N ALA A 391 8.55 19.24 -2.48
CA ALA A 391 9.11 18.50 -3.60
C ALA A 391 9.15 19.35 -4.88
N ALA A 392 10.20 19.18 -5.67
CA ALA A 392 10.37 19.71 -7.02
C ALA A 392 10.67 18.57 -8.01
N ASN A 393 10.31 18.75 -9.28
CA ASN A 393 10.76 17.88 -10.38
C ASN A 393 12.16 18.30 -10.82
N GLY A 394 13.00 17.34 -11.23
CA GLY A 394 14.31 17.62 -11.84
C GLY A 394 15.40 18.03 -10.84
N GLU A 395 16.33 18.87 -11.30
CA GLU A 395 17.49 19.28 -10.52
C GLU A 395 17.14 20.13 -9.30
N ALA A 396 18.07 20.11 -8.36
CA ALA A 396 18.09 20.85 -7.11
C ALA A 396 17.81 22.36 -7.28
N VAL A 397 16.59 22.82 -6.98
CA VAL A 397 16.26 24.26 -6.94
C VAL A 397 16.40 24.75 -5.51
N ASN A 398 17.20 25.81 -5.31
CA ASN A 398 17.30 26.47 -4.02
C ASN A 398 15.94 27.00 -3.57
N PHE A 399 15.46 26.48 -2.45
CA PHE A 399 14.23 26.85 -1.80
C PHE A 399 14.53 27.44 -0.44
N HIS A 400 14.01 28.64 -0.20
CA HIS A 400 14.07 29.33 1.09
C HIS A 400 12.65 29.71 1.50
N GLY A 401 12.08 28.99 2.46
CA GLY A 401 10.70 29.19 2.85
C GLY A 401 10.30 28.33 4.03
N HIS A 402 9.29 28.77 4.78
CA HIS A 402 8.67 28.00 5.87
C HIS A 402 9.67 27.40 6.87
N GLY A 403 10.74 28.14 7.19
CA GLY A 403 11.75 27.72 8.16
C GLY A 403 12.84 26.79 7.66
N ILE A 404 12.90 26.55 6.36
CA ILE A 404 13.92 25.69 5.75
C ILE A 404 14.65 26.39 4.61
N GLU A 405 15.90 25.98 4.41
CA GLU A 405 16.73 26.26 3.23
C GLU A 405 17.17 24.91 2.65
N THR A 406 16.79 24.61 1.42
CA THR A 406 17.15 23.34 0.79
C THR A 406 17.27 23.45 -0.71
N ASP A 407 18.17 22.66 -1.30
CA ASP A 407 18.28 22.41 -2.73
C ASP A 407 17.79 21.00 -3.08
N ALA A 408 17.19 20.26 -2.15
CA ALA A 408 16.75 18.89 -2.40
C ALA A 408 15.54 18.84 -3.35
N SER A 409 15.42 17.80 -4.17
CA SER A 409 14.22 17.59 -4.99
C SER A 409 13.05 17.04 -4.16
N LEU A 410 13.33 16.45 -2.99
CA LEU A 410 12.34 16.18 -1.94
C LEU A 410 12.97 16.49 -0.58
N ALA A 411 12.28 17.27 0.25
CA ALA A 411 12.63 17.46 1.65
C ALA A 411 11.41 17.22 2.55
N ILE A 412 11.64 16.57 3.68
CA ILE A 412 10.66 16.35 4.74
C ILE A 412 11.27 16.84 6.04
N VAL A 413 10.55 17.69 6.77
CA VAL A 413 11.01 18.20 8.05
C VAL A 413 9.89 18.09 9.07
N ARG A 414 10.20 17.50 10.24
CA ARG A 414 9.25 17.31 11.34
C ARG A 414 9.67 18.13 12.54
N TRP A 415 8.71 18.84 13.13
CA TRP A 415 8.87 19.56 14.39
C TRP A 415 7.86 19.07 15.42
N GLY A 416 8.30 19.04 16.67
CA GLY A 416 7.44 18.70 17.80
C GLY A 416 6.58 19.87 18.28
N ASN A 417 5.86 19.64 19.36
CA ASN A 417 4.90 20.60 19.94
C ASN A 417 5.55 21.93 20.35
N GLU A 418 6.80 21.89 20.83
CA GLU A 418 7.56 23.08 21.25
C GLU A 418 8.39 23.68 20.09
N GLY A 419 8.17 23.21 18.86
CA GLY A 419 8.89 23.68 17.67
C GLY A 419 10.31 23.16 17.54
N GLN A 420 10.74 22.23 18.41
CA GLN A 420 12.01 21.53 18.29
C GLN A 420 12.03 20.65 17.05
N LEU A 421 13.15 20.65 16.33
CA LEU A 421 13.36 19.79 15.16
C LEU A 421 13.46 18.33 15.61
N LEU A 422 12.57 17.48 15.11
CA LEU A 422 12.57 16.04 15.39
C LEU A 422 13.34 15.27 14.32
N ASN A 423 13.04 15.56 13.05
CA ASN A 423 13.54 14.81 11.90
C ASN A 423 13.74 15.71 10.70
N ARG A 424 14.67 15.32 9.83
CA ARG A 424 14.82 15.91 8.51
C ARG A 424 15.34 14.88 7.53
N PHE A 425 14.69 14.82 6.38
CA PHE A 425 15.07 13.96 5.28
C PHE A 425 15.23 14.80 4.01
N ARG A 426 16.20 14.43 3.18
CA ARG A 426 16.38 14.98 1.83
C ARG A 426 16.66 13.87 0.83
N ASP A 427 16.10 14.00 -0.35
CA ASP A 427 16.48 13.26 -1.53
C ASP A 427 16.92 14.25 -2.63
N GLY A 428 18.07 13.97 -3.23
CA GLY A 428 18.79 14.93 -4.07
C GLY A 428 19.40 16.13 -3.32
N GLY A 429 20.03 17.01 -4.09
CA GLY A 429 20.69 18.23 -3.60
C GLY A 429 21.91 17.97 -2.71
N THR A 430 22.36 19.01 -2.01
CA THR A 430 23.48 19.00 -1.07
C THR A 430 23.14 19.61 0.29
N THR A 431 22.07 20.38 0.37
CA THR A 431 21.73 21.25 1.51
C THR A 431 20.30 21.00 2.00
N LEU A 432 20.17 20.79 3.31
CA LEU A 432 18.90 20.93 4.04
C LEU A 432 19.18 21.50 5.42
N ARG A 433 18.86 22.78 5.58
CA ARG A 433 18.89 23.49 6.86
C ARG A 433 17.45 23.72 7.31
N ALA A 434 17.19 23.46 8.58
CA ALA A 434 15.91 23.73 9.21
C ALA A 434 16.19 24.39 10.56
N ALA A 435 15.51 25.50 10.83
CA ALA A 435 15.54 26.13 12.15
C ALA A 435 14.46 25.50 13.06
N GLU A 436 14.58 25.73 14.36
CA GLU A 436 13.46 25.52 15.28
C GLU A 436 12.30 26.43 14.90
N TRP A 437 11.06 25.91 14.98
CA TRP A 437 9.88 26.61 14.49
C TRP A 437 9.53 27.85 15.32
N THR A 438 9.90 27.90 16.61
CA THR A 438 9.63 29.03 17.52
C THR A 438 10.25 30.37 17.09
N LYS A 439 11.04 30.37 16.00
CA LYS A 439 11.69 31.54 15.43
C LYS A 439 11.05 32.03 14.12
N LEU A 440 9.89 31.49 13.72
CA LEU A 440 9.30 31.69 12.39
C LEU A 440 7.96 32.45 12.39
N ASP A 441 7.41 32.75 13.56
CA ASP A 441 6.23 33.60 13.72
C ASP A 441 6.62 35.06 13.98
#